data_AF-K1TS10-F1
#
_entry.id   AF-K1TS10-F1
#
_cell.length_a   1.000
_cell.length_b   1.000
_cell.length_c   1.000
_cell.angle_alpha   90.00
_cell.angle_beta   90.00
_cell.angle_gamma   90.00
#
_symmetry.space_group_name_H-M   'P 1'
#
loop_
_entity.id
_entity.type
_entity.pdbx_description
1 polymer ?
#
loop_
_entity_poly.entity_id
_entity_poly.type
_entity_poly.pdbx_seq_one_letter_code
_entity_poly.pdbx_strand_id
1 'polypeptide(L)'
;YRIWEEISMYNHTTNHWDKEHLMQIDPRYPETQEYLLGWMKHWCETHPDTTVVRFTSMFYNFVWIWGSSERNRNLFSDWGSYDFTVSVPALQEFEKQYGYRMTAEDFINKGQLHVTHMPGNAKKADWMAFINDFVISFGRKLIDMVHSYGKKAYVFYDDSWVGVEPYNGRFQEFGFDGLIKCVFSGYEARLCAGVDVPTHELRLHPYLFPVGLGGAPT
;
A
#
# COMPACT_ATOMS: atom_id res chain seq x y z
N TYR A 1 3.47 17.43 -3.01
CA TYR A 1 4.24 16.19 -2.80
C TYR A 1 3.94 15.65 -1.42
N ARG A 2 3.98 14.32 -1.25
CA ARG A 2 3.84 13.67 0.06
C ARG A 2 5.23 13.56 0.67
N ILE A 3 5.53 14.42 1.64
CA ILE A 3 6.87 14.55 2.25
C ILE A 3 7.01 13.76 3.55
N TRP A 4 5.94 13.12 4.00
CA TRP A 4 5.90 12.27 5.18
C TRP A 4 4.94 11.12 4.88
N GLU A 5 5.45 9.89 4.92
CA GLU A 5 4.66 8.67 4.77
C GLU A 5 3.66 8.54 5.92
N GLU A 6 2.44 8.15 5.61
CA GLU A 6 1.27 8.33 6.46
C GLU A 6 1.29 7.45 7.73
N ILE A 7 1.81 6.23 7.62
CA ILE A 7 1.94 5.32 8.78
C ILE A 7 3.10 5.76 9.66
N SER A 8 4.21 6.20 9.07
CA SER A 8 5.31 6.85 9.77
C SER A 8 4.82 8.08 10.53
N MET A 9 4.01 8.93 9.90
CA MET A 9 3.42 10.12 10.51
C MET A 9 2.50 9.76 11.68
N TYR A 10 1.58 8.81 11.47
CA TYR A 10 0.70 8.35 12.55
C TYR A 10 1.48 7.80 13.74
N ASN A 11 2.46 6.92 13.49
CA ASN A 11 3.26 6.33 14.55
C ASN A 11 4.09 7.37 15.30
N HIS A 12 4.67 8.33 14.58
CA HIS A 12 5.50 9.37 15.16
C HIS A 12 4.68 10.34 16.03
N THR A 13 3.51 10.76 15.55
CA THR A 13 2.61 11.64 16.31
C THR A 13 1.94 10.95 17.49
N THR A 14 1.59 9.67 17.35
CA THR A 14 0.97 8.86 18.42
C THR A 14 1.96 8.53 19.54
N ASN A 15 3.22 8.27 19.20
CA ASN A 15 4.24 7.86 20.18
C ASN A 15 5.19 9.00 20.58
N HIS A 16 4.98 10.23 20.09
CA HIS A 16 5.84 11.39 20.35
C HIS A 16 7.32 11.12 20.07
N TRP A 17 7.60 10.49 18.93
CA TRP A 17 8.98 10.22 18.54
C TRP A 17 9.75 11.51 18.24
N ASP A 18 11.06 11.49 18.43
CA ASP A 18 11.99 12.56 18.03
C ASP A 18 13.05 11.94 17.12
N LYS A 19 12.67 11.72 15.85
CA LYS A 19 13.50 11.10 14.81
C LYS A 19 13.11 11.60 13.43
N GLU A 20 13.99 11.42 12.46
CA GLU A 20 13.72 11.82 11.09
C GLU A 20 12.44 11.17 10.52
N HIS A 21 11.65 11.97 9.83
CA HIS A 21 10.43 11.50 9.18
C HIS A 21 10.79 10.68 7.94
N LEU A 22 10.09 9.56 7.76
CA LEU A 22 10.26 8.75 6.56
C LEU A 22 9.39 9.32 5.45
N MET A 23 9.99 9.47 4.27
CA MET A 23 9.30 9.89 3.06
C MET A 23 9.05 8.65 2.18
N GLN A 24 7.88 8.61 1.55
CA GLN A 24 7.62 7.60 0.53
C GLN A 24 8.44 7.89 -0.74
N ILE A 25 8.97 6.84 -1.36
CA ILE A 25 9.57 6.87 -2.70
C ILE A 25 8.62 6.21 -3.72
N ASP A 26 8.49 6.80 -4.91
CA ASP A 26 7.65 6.26 -5.98
C ASP A 26 8.48 5.31 -6.87
N PRO A 27 8.17 4.00 -6.89
CA PRO A 27 8.89 3.02 -7.71
C PRO A 27 8.63 3.15 -9.22
N ARG A 28 7.79 4.08 -9.70
CA ARG A 28 7.73 4.34 -11.15
C ARG A 28 9.02 4.93 -11.71
N TYR A 29 9.81 5.59 -10.88
CA TYR A 29 11.12 6.10 -11.28
C TYR A 29 12.15 4.95 -11.34
N PRO A 30 12.91 4.80 -12.44
CA PRO A 30 13.91 3.74 -12.58
C PRO A 30 14.96 3.70 -11.46
N GLU A 31 15.40 4.87 -10.99
CA GLU A 31 16.38 4.99 -9.91
C GLU A 31 15.82 4.45 -8.59
N THR A 32 14.52 4.68 -8.34
CA THR A 32 13.82 4.10 -7.20
C THR A 32 13.72 2.57 -7.33
N GLN A 33 13.46 2.05 -8.53
CA GLN A 33 13.43 0.60 -8.75
C GLN A 33 14.78 -0.05 -8.48
N GLU A 34 15.86 0.55 -9.00
CA GLU A 34 17.22 0.09 -8.78
C GLU A 34 17.56 0.09 -7.28
N TYR A 35 17.24 1.17 -6.59
CA TYR A 35 17.42 1.28 -5.14
C TYR A 35 16.67 0.17 -4.39
N LEU A 36 15.38 -0.02 -4.67
CA LEU A 36 14.55 -1.02 -3.98
C LEU A 36 15.02 -2.45 -4.23
N LEU A 37 15.40 -2.77 -5.47
CA LEU A 37 15.95 -4.09 -5.81
C LEU A 37 17.29 -4.33 -5.13
N GLY A 38 18.18 -3.34 -5.15
CA GLY A 38 19.48 -3.41 -4.47
C GLY A 38 19.33 -3.56 -2.96
N TRP A 39 18.42 -2.79 -2.36
CA TRP A 39 18.11 -2.86 -0.94
C TRP A 39 17.54 -4.24 -0.56
N MET A 40 16.56 -4.76 -1.32
CA MET A 40 15.96 -6.07 -1.05
C MET A 40 17.00 -7.20 -1.13
N LYS A 41 17.86 -7.15 -2.15
CA LYS A 41 18.96 -8.10 -2.30
C LYS A 41 19.88 -8.07 -1.09
N HIS A 42 20.39 -6.89 -0.75
CA HIS A 42 21.29 -6.72 0.39
C HIS A 42 20.64 -7.15 1.71
N TRP A 43 19.36 -6.83 1.90
CA TRP A 43 18.60 -7.25 3.06
C TRP A 43 18.51 -8.77 3.15
N CYS A 44 18.21 -9.47 2.05
CA CYS A 44 18.17 -10.93 2.03
C CYS A 44 19.52 -11.57 2.34
N GLU A 45 20.63 -11.00 1.85
CA GLU A 45 21.99 -11.46 2.12
C GLU A 45 22.40 -11.29 3.59
N THR A 46 21.99 -10.20 4.20
CA THR A 46 22.40 -9.82 5.57
C THR A 46 21.48 -10.37 6.66
N HIS A 47 20.34 -10.97 6.30
CA HIS A 47 19.37 -11.56 7.22
C HIS A 47 19.17 -13.06 6.94
N PRO A 48 20.20 -13.92 7.11
CA PRO A 48 20.14 -15.33 6.74
C PRO A 48 19.08 -16.11 7.53
N ASP A 49 18.87 -15.77 8.80
CA ASP A 49 17.96 -16.50 9.70
C ASP A 49 16.47 -16.22 9.41
N THR A 50 16.16 -15.17 8.65
CA THR A 50 14.77 -14.85 8.31
C THR A 50 14.21 -15.85 7.30
N THR A 51 13.14 -16.55 7.67
CA THR A 51 12.47 -17.53 6.82
C THR A 51 11.28 -16.96 6.03
N VAL A 52 10.68 -15.87 6.55
CA VAL A 52 9.53 -15.18 5.94
C VAL A 52 9.81 -13.68 5.90
N VAL A 53 9.72 -13.09 4.72
CA VAL A 53 9.76 -11.64 4.52
C VAL A 53 8.34 -11.13 4.51
N ARG A 54 8.00 -10.33 5.53
CA ARG A 54 6.71 -9.66 5.65
C ARG A 54 6.75 -8.29 4.95
N PHE A 55 6.24 -8.25 3.73
CA PHE A 55 5.96 -7.01 3.02
C PHE A 55 4.88 -6.23 3.78
N THR A 56 5.22 -5.02 4.26
CA THR A 56 4.34 -4.17 5.08
C THR A 56 4.27 -2.76 4.47
N SER A 57 3.67 -2.56 3.31
CA SER A 57 3.02 -3.55 2.44
C SER A 57 3.74 -3.54 1.09
N MET A 58 3.14 -2.97 0.06
CA MET A 58 3.78 -2.70 -1.23
C MET A 58 4.11 -1.21 -1.36
N PHE A 59 3.57 -0.52 -2.36
CA PHE A 59 4.12 0.76 -2.81
C PHE A 59 3.22 1.96 -2.49
N TYR A 60 1.90 1.81 -2.48
CA TYR A 60 0.99 2.94 -2.37
C TYR A 60 0.08 2.78 -1.16
N ASN A 61 0.19 3.74 -0.24
CA ASN A 61 -0.66 3.81 0.93
C ASN A 61 -2.12 4.07 0.58
N PHE A 62 -3.01 3.61 1.45
CA PHE A 62 -4.37 4.13 1.47
C PHE A 62 -4.34 5.64 1.71
N VAL A 63 -5.37 6.32 1.24
CA VAL A 63 -5.38 7.77 1.28
C VAL A 63 -5.68 8.23 2.69
N TRP A 64 -4.78 8.99 3.29
CA TRP A 64 -4.97 9.62 4.60
C TRP A 64 -4.37 11.02 4.63
N ILE A 65 -5.23 12.03 4.50
CA ILE A 65 -4.83 13.43 4.40
C ILE A 65 -5.03 14.10 5.76
N TRP A 66 -3.93 14.62 6.31
CA TRP A 66 -3.91 15.30 7.60
C TRP A 66 -3.92 16.82 7.44
N GLY A 67 -4.75 17.48 8.25
CA GLY A 67 -4.79 18.92 8.40
C GLY A 67 -3.76 19.41 9.40
N SER A 68 -3.37 20.68 9.30
CA SER A 68 -2.45 21.32 10.26
C SER A 68 -3.12 21.65 11.60
N SER A 69 -4.45 21.77 11.63
CA SER A 69 -5.23 22.07 12.84
C SER A 69 -5.54 20.80 13.63
N GLU A 70 -5.24 20.81 14.93
CA GLU A 70 -5.66 19.74 15.86
C GLU A 70 -7.19 19.55 15.89
N ARG A 71 -7.94 20.64 15.71
CA ARG A 71 -9.41 20.61 15.70
C ARG A 71 -9.99 20.02 14.42
N ASN A 72 -9.18 19.87 13.37
CA ASN A 72 -9.59 19.29 12.09
C ASN A 72 -8.41 18.51 11.48
N ARG A 73 -7.92 17.53 12.23
CA ARG A 73 -6.70 16.80 11.89
C ARG A 73 -6.91 15.81 10.75
N ASN A 74 -8.07 15.16 10.66
CA ASN A 74 -8.36 14.17 9.62
C ASN A 74 -9.21 14.82 8.52
N LEU A 75 -8.58 15.26 7.43
CA LEU A 75 -9.29 15.90 6.32
C LEU A 75 -9.93 14.88 5.39
N PHE A 76 -9.28 13.74 5.18
CA PHE A 76 -9.78 12.66 4.33
C PHE A 76 -9.12 11.34 4.69
N SER A 77 -9.90 10.26 4.71
CA SER A 77 -9.38 8.90 4.81
C SER A 77 -10.23 7.95 3.98
N ASP A 78 -9.59 7.17 3.11
CA ASP A 78 -10.25 6.08 2.39
C ASP A 78 -9.26 4.93 2.15
N TRP A 79 -9.63 3.75 2.65
CA TRP A 79 -8.80 2.54 2.67
C TRP A 79 -8.53 1.94 1.28
N GLY A 80 -9.37 2.23 0.28
CA GLY A 80 -9.28 1.70 -1.08
C GLY A 80 -9.14 2.77 -2.16
N SER A 81 -8.92 4.03 -1.77
CA SER A 81 -8.73 5.10 -2.75
C SER A 81 -7.35 5.03 -3.42
N TYR A 82 -7.32 5.40 -4.71
CA TYR A 82 -6.13 5.46 -5.55
C TYR A 82 -5.53 6.87 -5.64
N ASP A 83 -6.02 7.85 -4.87
CA ASP A 83 -5.59 9.25 -5.02
C ASP A 83 -4.09 9.48 -4.68
N PHE A 84 -3.45 8.55 -3.98
CA PHE A 84 -2.00 8.59 -3.67
C PHE A 84 -1.09 7.91 -4.70
N THR A 85 -1.66 7.34 -5.77
CA THR A 85 -0.90 6.61 -6.80
C THR A 85 -0.49 7.50 -7.98
N VAL A 86 -0.70 8.82 -7.88
CA VAL A 86 -0.48 9.78 -8.97
C VAL A 86 0.94 10.34 -8.94
N SER A 87 1.63 10.26 -10.07
CA SER A 87 2.90 10.94 -10.32
C SER A 87 3.00 11.38 -11.79
N VAL A 88 3.97 12.23 -12.10
CA VAL A 88 4.19 12.69 -13.49
C VAL A 88 4.46 11.50 -14.42
N PRO A 89 5.35 10.54 -14.08
CA PRO A 89 5.51 9.33 -14.88
C PRO A 89 4.21 8.53 -15.01
N ALA A 90 3.46 8.32 -13.92
CA ALA A 90 2.21 7.56 -13.96
C ALA A 90 1.21 8.14 -14.97
N LEU A 91 1.01 9.46 -14.96
CA LEU A 91 0.07 10.14 -15.86
C LEU A 91 0.52 10.07 -17.33
N GLN A 92 1.83 10.21 -17.59
CA GLN A 92 2.40 10.12 -18.94
C GLN A 92 2.34 8.69 -19.51
N GLU A 93 2.65 7.70 -18.69
CA GLU A 93 2.60 6.28 -19.03
C GLU A 93 1.15 5.82 -19.27
N PHE A 94 0.22 6.29 -18.44
CA PHE A 94 -1.21 6.04 -18.63
C PHE A 94 -1.68 6.57 -19.98
N GLU A 95 -1.35 7.83 -20.31
CA GLU A 95 -1.75 8.45 -21.59
C GLU A 95 -1.19 7.66 -22.78
N LYS A 96 0.05 7.19 -22.68
CA LYS A 96 0.67 6.34 -23.70
C LYS A 96 -0.02 4.98 -23.84
N GLN A 97 -0.45 4.36 -22.74
CA GLN A 97 -1.06 3.03 -22.75
C GLN A 97 -2.54 3.03 -23.17
N TYR A 98 -3.31 4.01 -22.68
CA TYR A 98 -4.76 4.06 -22.87
C TYR A 98 -5.20 5.01 -23.99
N GLY A 99 -4.29 5.84 -24.52
CA GLY A 99 -4.57 6.75 -25.63
C GLY A 99 -5.40 7.98 -25.26
N TYR A 100 -5.59 8.24 -23.97
CA TYR A 100 -6.22 9.46 -23.46
C TYR A 100 -5.61 9.89 -22.13
N ARG A 101 -5.75 11.18 -21.82
CA ARG A 101 -5.15 11.78 -20.63
C ARG A 101 -6.12 11.82 -19.45
N MET A 102 -5.61 11.43 -18.27
CA MET A 102 -6.27 11.73 -16.99
C MET A 102 -6.11 13.21 -16.63
N THR A 103 -7.19 13.81 -16.16
CA THR A 103 -7.23 15.20 -15.72
C THR A 103 -7.22 15.27 -14.20
N ALA A 104 -6.92 16.44 -13.64
CA ALA A 104 -7.03 16.65 -12.19
C ALA A 104 -8.43 16.32 -11.66
N GLU A 105 -9.47 16.57 -12.45
CA GLU A 105 -10.86 16.35 -12.03
C GLU A 105 -11.22 14.87 -11.93
N ASP A 106 -10.48 14.00 -12.63
CA ASP A 106 -10.61 12.54 -12.50
C ASP A 106 -10.04 12.00 -11.17
N PHE A 107 -9.46 12.88 -10.33
CA PHE A 107 -8.96 12.59 -8.99
C PHE A 107 -9.59 13.51 -7.93
N ILE A 108 -9.55 14.83 -8.15
CA ILE A 108 -10.00 15.85 -7.19
C ILE A 108 -11.51 15.84 -7.02
N ASN A 109 -12.27 15.56 -8.08
CA ASN A 109 -13.72 15.42 -8.06
C ASN A 109 -14.42 16.53 -7.25
N LYS A 110 -14.27 17.79 -7.67
CA LYS A 110 -14.82 18.98 -6.98
C LYS A 110 -14.40 19.10 -5.50
N GLY A 111 -13.26 18.52 -5.13
CA GLY A 111 -12.74 18.48 -3.77
C GLY A 111 -13.28 17.34 -2.91
N GLN A 112 -14.13 16.47 -3.46
CA GLN A 112 -14.69 15.30 -2.75
C GLN A 112 -13.78 14.07 -2.82
N LEU A 113 -12.80 14.09 -3.72
CA LEU A 113 -11.94 12.94 -4.03
C LEU A 113 -12.74 11.70 -4.48
N HIS A 114 -12.09 10.56 -4.67
CA HIS A 114 -12.72 9.33 -5.17
C HIS A 114 -12.87 8.26 -4.08
N VAL A 115 -13.69 8.56 -3.07
CA VAL A 115 -14.09 7.58 -2.05
C VAL A 115 -14.58 6.26 -2.65
N THR A 116 -14.26 5.14 -2.01
CA THR A 116 -14.49 3.79 -2.53
C THR A 116 -15.97 3.45 -2.69
N HIS A 117 -16.85 4.08 -1.89
CA HIS A 117 -18.30 3.87 -1.97
C HIS A 117 -19.00 4.70 -3.06
N MET A 118 -18.28 5.57 -3.78
CA MET A 118 -18.82 6.27 -4.94
C MET A 118 -18.92 5.32 -6.14
N PRO A 119 -20.00 5.40 -6.96
CA PRO A 119 -20.06 4.65 -8.21
C PRO A 119 -18.81 4.87 -9.06
N GLY A 120 -18.17 3.79 -9.48
CA GLY A 120 -17.03 3.84 -10.37
C GLY A 120 -17.42 4.36 -11.76
N ASN A 121 -16.43 4.86 -12.49
CA ASN A 121 -16.55 5.20 -13.89
C ASN A 121 -15.44 4.49 -14.70
N ALA A 122 -15.54 4.52 -16.03
CA ALA A 122 -14.57 3.84 -16.90
C ALA A 122 -13.12 4.30 -16.66
N LYS A 123 -12.90 5.59 -16.45
CA LYS A 123 -11.55 6.13 -16.17
C LYS A 123 -10.98 5.64 -14.84
N LYS A 124 -11.80 5.54 -13.79
CA LYS A 124 -11.39 4.97 -12.50
C LYS A 124 -11.01 3.50 -12.67
N ALA A 125 -11.81 2.73 -13.41
CA ALA A 125 -11.51 1.33 -13.70
C ALA A 125 -10.20 1.17 -14.48
N ASP A 126 -9.99 1.98 -15.52
CA ASP A 126 -8.75 2.01 -16.29
C ASP A 126 -7.54 2.37 -15.41
N TRP A 127 -7.68 3.39 -14.56
CA TRP A 127 -6.62 3.80 -13.63
C TRP A 127 -6.27 2.71 -12.63
N MET A 128 -7.28 2.06 -12.04
CA MET A 128 -7.06 0.94 -11.11
C MET A 128 -6.33 -0.22 -11.78
N ALA A 129 -6.74 -0.60 -13.01
CA ALA A 129 -6.08 -1.63 -13.79
C ALA A 129 -4.62 -1.24 -14.11
N PHE A 130 -4.38 -0.01 -14.56
CA PHE A 130 -3.05 0.53 -14.85
C PHE A 130 -2.11 0.52 -13.64
N ILE A 131 -2.61 0.90 -12.46
CA ILE A 131 -1.83 0.86 -11.23
C ILE A 131 -1.57 -0.60 -10.82
N ASN A 132 -2.58 -1.47 -10.88
CA ASN A 132 -2.43 -2.89 -10.54
C ASN A 132 -1.39 -3.60 -11.43
N ASP A 133 -1.38 -3.33 -12.75
CA ASP A 133 -0.36 -3.85 -13.67
C ASP A 133 1.07 -3.49 -13.22
N PHE A 134 1.27 -2.24 -12.82
CA PHE A 134 2.57 -1.79 -12.32
C PHE A 134 2.92 -2.44 -10.98
N VAL A 135 1.99 -2.48 -10.02
CA VAL A 135 2.23 -3.06 -8.70
C VAL A 135 2.55 -4.55 -8.81
N ILE A 136 1.82 -5.31 -9.64
CA ILE A 136 2.12 -6.72 -9.95
C ILE A 136 3.52 -6.85 -10.56
N SER A 137 3.78 -6.13 -11.65
CA SER A 137 5.02 -6.31 -12.43
C SER A 137 6.28 -5.97 -11.64
N PHE A 138 6.27 -4.87 -10.88
CA PHE A 138 7.42 -4.51 -10.05
C PHE A 138 7.46 -5.30 -8.73
N GLY A 139 6.31 -5.54 -8.11
CA GLY A 139 6.21 -6.32 -6.88
C GLY A 139 6.75 -7.74 -7.04
N ARG A 140 6.41 -8.40 -8.15
CA ARG A 140 6.93 -9.73 -8.49
C ARG A 140 8.46 -9.77 -8.52
N LYS A 141 9.14 -8.73 -9.01
CA LYS A 141 10.61 -8.70 -9.01
C LYS A 141 11.20 -8.74 -7.60
N LEU A 142 10.56 -8.07 -6.63
CA LEU A 142 10.97 -8.09 -5.23
C LEU A 142 10.67 -9.45 -4.57
N ILE A 143 9.55 -10.07 -4.93
CA ILE A 143 9.14 -11.39 -4.43
C ILE A 143 10.07 -12.48 -4.98
N ASP A 144 10.33 -12.48 -6.29
CA ASP A 144 11.27 -13.38 -6.95
C ASP A 144 12.69 -13.24 -6.34
N MET A 145 13.09 -12.02 -5.97
CA MET A 145 14.34 -11.78 -5.22
C MET A 145 14.30 -12.50 -3.88
N VAL A 146 13.25 -12.33 -3.07
CA VAL A 146 13.08 -13.01 -1.78
C VAL A 146 13.12 -14.54 -1.94
N HIS A 147 12.42 -15.08 -2.93
CA HIS A 147 12.39 -16.50 -3.24
C HIS A 147 13.76 -17.05 -3.64
N SER A 148 14.56 -16.27 -4.38
CA SER A 148 15.91 -16.69 -4.80
C SER A 148 16.88 -16.93 -3.62
N TYR A 149 16.59 -16.35 -2.45
CA TYR A 149 17.31 -16.58 -1.19
C TYR A 149 16.64 -17.65 -0.31
N GLY A 150 15.67 -18.41 -0.84
CA GLY A 150 15.00 -19.50 -0.13
C GLY A 150 14.05 -19.04 0.98
N LYS A 151 13.58 -17.79 0.93
CA LYS A 151 12.67 -17.19 1.90
C LYS A 151 11.25 -17.13 1.33
N LYS A 152 10.23 -17.19 2.18
CA LYS A 152 8.83 -16.95 1.77
C LYS A 152 8.51 -15.46 1.76
N ALA A 153 7.57 -15.04 0.91
CA ALA A 153 7.10 -13.67 0.81
C ALA A 153 5.63 -13.58 1.25
N TYR A 154 5.37 -12.90 2.38
CA TYR A 154 4.02 -12.63 2.86
C TYR A 154 3.68 -11.15 2.70
N VAL A 155 2.45 -10.82 2.30
CA VAL A 155 2.00 -9.42 2.16
C VAL A 155 0.99 -9.05 3.24
N PHE A 156 1.14 -7.87 3.81
CA PHE A 156 0.15 -7.28 4.70
C PHE A 156 -0.94 -6.58 3.91
N TYR A 157 -2.19 -6.99 4.11
CA TYR A 157 -3.37 -6.44 3.44
C TYR A 157 -3.95 -5.24 4.20
N ASP A 158 -3.10 -4.25 4.45
CA ASP A 158 -3.37 -2.95 5.06
C ASP A 158 -2.23 -1.99 4.64
N ASP A 159 -2.17 -0.76 5.14
CA ASP A 159 -1.12 0.24 4.85
C ASP A 159 -0.92 0.46 3.32
N SER A 160 0.29 0.20 2.80
CA SER A 160 0.67 0.37 1.39
C SER A 160 0.14 -0.70 0.42
N TRP A 161 -1.15 -1.06 0.53
CA TRP A 161 -1.77 -2.14 -0.24
C TRP A 161 -2.47 -1.70 -1.53
N VAL A 162 -2.61 -0.39 -1.79
CA VAL A 162 -3.36 0.10 -2.96
C VAL A 162 -2.68 -0.37 -4.26
N GLY A 163 -3.48 -0.98 -5.14
CA GLY A 163 -3.01 -1.65 -6.36
C GLY A 163 -2.64 -3.12 -6.19
N VAL A 164 -2.64 -3.69 -4.98
CA VAL A 164 -2.42 -5.13 -4.77
C VAL A 164 -3.65 -5.94 -5.21
N GLU A 165 -4.85 -5.41 -4.96
CA GLU A 165 -6.13 -5.96 -5.43
C GLU A 165 -6.33 -7.49 -5.19
N PRO A 166 -6.35 -7.98 -3.94
CA PRO A 166 -6.39 -9.42 -3.65
C PRO A 166 -7.59 -10.20 -4.23
N TYR A 167 -8.64 -9.50 -4.65
CA TYR A 167 -9.90 -10.09 -5.14
C TYR A 167 -10.16 -9.88 -6.64
N ASN A 168 -9.25 -9.26 -7.39
CA ASN A 168 -9.48 -8.97 -8.81
C ASN A 168 -9.19 -10.16 -9.76
N GLY A 169 -8.84 -11.33 -9.22
CA GLY A 169 -8.49 -12.53 -9.98
C GLY A 169 -7.03 -12.61 -10.47
N ARG A 170 -6.23 -11.57 -10.23
CA ARG A 170 -4.82 -11.47 -10.67
C ARG A 170 -3.81 -11.51 -9.53
N PHE A 171 -4.27 -11.63 -8.29
CA PHE A 171 -3.39 -11.65 -7.10
C PHE A 171 -2.32 -12.75 -7.14
N GLN A 172 -2.61 -13.89 -7.77
CA GLN A 172 -1.64 -14.98 -7.96
C GLN A 172 -0.45 -14.60 -8.87
N GLU A 173 -0.58 -13.56 -9.70
CA GLU A 173 0.53 -13.09 -10.55
C GLU A 173 1.72 -12.56 -9.74
N PHE A 174 1.51 -12.15 -8.49
CA PHE A 174 2.59 -11.74 -7.57
C PHE A 174 3.47 -12.90 -7.13
N GLY A 175 2.88 -14.08 -6.89
CA GLY A 175 3.58 -15.22 -6.29
C GLY A 175 3.76 -15.15 -4.77
N PHE A 176 2.92 -14.41 -4.03
CA PHE A 176 3.00 -14.41 -2.56
C PHE A 176 2.71 -15.80 -1.96
N ASP A 177 3.45 -16.15 -0.91
CA ASP A 177 3.27 -17.39 -0.15
C ASP A 177 2.21 -17.26 0.95
N GLY A 178 1.87 -16.01 1.32
CA GLY A 178 0.92 -15.75 2.38
C GLY A 178 0.39 -14.32 2.41
N LEU A 179 -0.76 -14.15 3.05
CA LEU A 179 -1.41 -12.87 3.28
C LEU A 179 -1.72 -12.70 4.76
N ILE A 180 -1.39 -11.53 5.29
CA ILE A 180 -1.62 -11.15 6.67
C ILE A 180 -2.68 -10.06 6.69
N LYS A 181 -3.69 -10.16 7.55
CA LYS A 181 -4.71 -9.12 7.71
C LYS A 181 -4.86 -8.69 9.16
N CYS A 182 -4.92 -7.39 9.38
CA CYS A 182 -5.36 -6.83 10.65
C CYS A 182 -6.85 -7.09 10.86
N VAL A 183 -7.22 -7.62 12.03
CA VAL A 183 -8.63 -7.99 12.31
C VAL A 183 -9.21 -7.21 13.49
N PHE A 184 -10.35 -6.58 13.23
CA PHE A 184 -11.20 -5.92 14.23
C PHE A 184 -12.50 -6.68 14.46
N SER A 185 -12.99 -7.36 13.43
CA SER A 185 -14.28 -8.06 13.42
C SER A 185 -14.25 -9.28 12.49
N GLY A 186 -15.39 -9.97 12.39
CA GLY A 186 -15.55 -11.04 11.40
C GLY A 186 -15.38 -10.57 9.95
N TYR A 187 -15.56 -9.27 9.66
CA TYR A 187 -15.42 -8.73 8.30
C TYR A 187 -13.99 -8.88 7.77
N GLU A 188 -12.99 -8.39 8.50
CA GLU A 188 -11.59 -8.47 8.06
C GLU A 188 -11.08 -9.91 8.06
N ALA A 189 -11.53 -10.74 9.00
CA ALA A 189 -11.21 -12.16 8.99
C ALA A 189 -11.67 -12.84 7.68
N ARG A 190 -12.85 -12.46 7.16
CA ARG A 190 -13.37 -12.96 5.88
C ARG A 190 -12.65 -12.36 4.66
N LEU A 191 -12.23 -11.10 4.73
CA LEU A 191 -11.35 -10.50 3.71
C LEU A 191 -10.00 -11.20 3.63
N CYS A 192 -9.47 -11.71 4.74
CA CYS A 192 -8.26 -12.51 4.72
C CYS A 192 -8.53 -13.89 4.14
N ALA A 193 -9.48 -14.62 4.73
CA ALA A 193 -9.70 -16.04 4.43
C ALA A 193 -10.21 -16.31 3.00
N GLY A 194 -10.79 -15.31 2.32
CA GLY A 194 -11.32 -15.48 0.98
C GLY A 194 -10.32 -15.25 -0.16
N VAL A 195 -9.12 -14.75 0.14
CA VAL A 195 -8.08 -14.56 -0.90
C VAL A 195 -7.46 -15.91 -1.22
N ASP A 196 -7.37 -16.24 -2.51
CA ASP A 196 -6.62 -17.42 -2.95
C ASP A 196 -5.13 -17.15 -2.72
N VAL A 197 -4.51 -17.80 -1.74
CA VAL A 197 -3.08 -17.75 -1.37
C VAL A 197 -2.77 -18.90 -0.40
N PRO A 198 -1.54 -19.47 -0.39
CA PRO A 198 -1.27 -20.68 0.40
C PRO A 198 -1.43 -20.53 1.92
N THR A 199 -1.12 -19.35 2.47
CA THR A 199 -1.16 -19.10 3.92
C THR A 199 -1.97 -17.85 4.24
N HIS A 200 -2.83 -17.95 5.26
CA HIS A 200 -3.55 -16.81 5.82
C HIS A 200 -3.15 -16.61 7.27
N GLU A 201 -2.87 -15.36 7.65
CA GLU A 201 -2.51 -15.00 9.01
C GLU A 201 -3.35 -13.81 9.47
N LEU A 202 -3.88 -13.90 10.69
CA LEU A 202 -4.64 -12.82 11.31
C LEU A 202 -3.80 -12.16 12.39
N ARG A 203 -3.61 -10.84 12.26
CA ARG A 203 -2.99 -10.02 13.30
C ARG A 203 -4.09 -9.37 14.13
N LEU A 204 -4.41 -9.97 15.26
CA LEU A 204 -5.52 -9.54 16.13
C LEU A 204 -5.28 -8.16 16.74
N HIS A 205 -6.38 -7.47 17.07
CA HIS A 205 -6.39 -6.28 17.93
C HIS A 205 -6.72 -6.64 19.40
N PRO A 206 -6.34 -5.78 20.38
CA PRO A 206 -5.66 -4.51 20.22
C PRO A 206 -4.21 -4.64 19.75
N TYR A 207 -3.69 -3.61 19.09
CA TYR A 207 -2.27 -3.53 18.75
C TYR A 207 -1.51 -3.18 20.04
N LEU A 208 -0.30 -3.73 20.24
CA LEU A 208 0.46 -3.55 21.48
C LEU A 208 1.12 -2.16 21.52
N PHE A 209 0.31 -1.11 21.60
CA PHE A 209 0.70 0.29 21.71
C PHE A 209 0.27 0.85 23.09
N PRO A 210 0.76 2.03 23.50
CA PRO A 210 0.22 2.71 24.68
C PRO A 210 -1.23 3.19 24.50
N VAL A 211 -1.61 3.52 23.26
CA VAL A 211 -2.94 4.01 22.86
C VAL A 211 -3.32 3.39 21.52
N GLY A 212 -4.54 2.88 21.41
CA GLY A 212 -5.09 2.27 20.20
C GLY A 212 -5.70 3.29 19.23
N LEU A 213 -6.14 2.79 18.07
CA LEU A 213 -6.74 3.61 16.98
C LEU A 213 -7.97 4.43 17.42
N GLY A 214 -8.68 3.99 18.47
CA GLY A 214 -9.83 4.72 19.04
C GLY A 214 -9.46 5.75 20.11
N GLY A 215 -8.17 6.00 20.37
CA GLY A 215 -7.70 6.89 21.44
C GLY A 215 -7.82 6.31 22.85
N ALA A 216 -8.32 5.09 22.99
CA ALA A 216 -8.34 4.37 24.26
C ALA A 216 -6.99 3.67 24.51
N PRO A 217 -6.55 3.53 25.78
CA PRO A 217 -5.41 2.69 26.13
C PRO A 217 -5.61 1.26 25.60
N THR A 218 -4.54 0.66 25.10
CA THR A 218 -4.52 -0.72 24.58
C THR A 218 -3.81 -1.68 25.51
#